data_AF-A0A9N7UB08-F1
#
_entry.id   AF-A0A9N7UB08-F1
#
_cell.length_a   1.000
_cell.length_b   1.000
_cell.length_c   1.000
_cell.angle_alpha   90.00
_cell.angle_beta   90.00
_cell.angle_gamma   90.00
#
_symmetry.space_group_name_H-M   'P 1'
#
loop_
_entity.id
_entity.type
_entity.pdbx_description
1 polymer ?
#
loop_
_entity_poly.entity_id
_entity_poly.type
_entity_poly.pdbx_seq_one_letter_code
_entity_poly.pdbx_strand_id
1 'polypeptide(L)'
;MSMDNRKRPAGSSNSGSFAFWSSSFRRQPARVLIVEALPPWWSETSTVLCNALDNFFSLACNLDGPCRIPLLSLYAISRQQECLLPFVQVRGNLARLHSCVEELRSIPGEGCIRGAARGGELLRQAVLDSLQQFKQYIRHTSNGNQPSHSTSVEVTVVTSQPGQGIVCQCAKGLKDADLGSLKRLLVVQVYSGGDWGQEAPSPDVTYTESEVSTKTSTKKCLEWSRGDMVL
;
A
#
# COMPACT_ATOMS: atom_id res chain seq x y z
N MET A 1 52.55 -15.67 -50.60
CA MET A 1 52.91 -14.44 -49.89
C MET A 1 51.87 -14.21 -48.81
N SER A 2 52.27 -14.44 -47.56
CA SER A 2 51.46 -14.24 -46.35
C SER A 2 51.59 -12.78 -45.91
N MET A 3 50.50 -12.15 -45.52
CA MET A 3 50.53 -10.89 -44.78
C MET A 3 49.77 -11.07 -43.47
N ASP A 4 50.54 -11.29 -42.41
CA ASP A 4 50.14 -11.14 -41.01
C ASP A 4 49.78 -9.68 -40.72
N ASN A 5 48.59 -9.44 -40.18
CA ASN A 5 48.27 -8.20 -39.47
C ASN A 5 47.88 -8.52 -38.03
N ARG A 6 48.90 -8.51 -37.17
CA ARG A 6 48.79 -8.55 -35.71
C ARG A 6 48.73 -7.12 -35.16
N LYS A 7 47.59 -6.69 -34.60
CA LYS A 7 47.59 -5.65 -33.55
C LYS A 7 46.31 -5.60 -32.68
N ARG A 8 46.53 -6.05 -31.43
CA ARG A 8 45.98 -5.60 -30.13
C ARG A 8 44.47 -5.78 -29.84
N PRO A 9 44.10 -6.63 -28.86
CA PRO A 9 42.80 -6.49 -28.20
C PRO A 9 42.81 -5.24 -27.30
N ALA A 10 41.81 -4.38 -27.50
CA ALA A 10 41.48 -3.31 -26.56
C ALA A 10 41.07 -3.93 -25.21
N GLY A 11 41.43 -3.22 -24.14
CA GLY A 11 41.38 -3.70 -22.77
C GLY A 11 40.08 -4.40 -22.38
N SER A 12 40.25 -5.55 -21.74
CA SER A 12 39.24 -6.16 -20.89
C SER A 12 38.98 -5.19 -19.74
N SER A 13 38.03 -4.28 -19.94
CA SER A 13 37.36 -3.60 -18.85
C SER A 13 36.54 -4.67 -18.14
N ASN A 14 37.09 -5.13 -17.03
CA ASN A 14 36.48 -6.01 -16.06
C ASN A 14 35.11 -5.40 -15.67
N SER A 15 34.03 -5.78 -16.37
CA SER A 15 32.69 -5.42 -15.90
C SER A 15 32.49 -6.26 -14.65
N GLY A 16 32.57 -5.56 -13.51
CA GLY A 16 32.43 -6.16 -12.20
C GLY A 16 31.26 -7.13 -12.23
N SER A 17 31.58 -8.38 -11.95
CA SER A 17 30.63 -9.42 -11.62
C SER A 17 29.49 -8.82 -10.80
N PHE A 18 28.34 -8.57 -11.43
CA PHE A 18 27.05 -8.36 -10.77
C PHE A 18 26.60 -9.72 -10.23
N ALA A 19 27.40 -10.27 -9.32
CA ALA A 19 27.01 -11.39 -8.51
C ALA A 19 26.00 -10.87 -7.48
N PHE A 20 24.86 -11.55 -7.44
CA PHE A 20 23.98 -11.63 -6.28
C PHE A 20 23.10 -10.42 -5.91
N TRP A 21 22.19 -10.02 -6.81
CA TRP A 21 20.92 -9.40 -6.36
C TRP A 21 19.66 -10.22 -6.72
N SER A 22 19.87 -11.47 -7.14
CA SER A 22 18.86 -12.28 -7.80
C SER A 22 17.85 -12.96 -6.87
N SER A 23 18.05 -13.07 -5.55
CA SER A 23 17.23 -13.97 -4.72
C SER A 23 16.27 -13.28 -3.75
N SER A 24 16.63 -12.14 -3.14
CA SER A 24 15.83 -11.52 -2.07
C SER A 24 14.64 -10.72 -2.58
N PHE A 25 14.73 -10.11 -3.77
CA PHE A 25 13.64 -9.33 -4.36
C PHE A 25 12.63 -10.15 -5.15
N ARG A 26 12.91 -11.42 -5.45
CA ARG A 26 11.95 -12.29 -6.14
C ARG A 26 10.75 -12.66 -5.26
N ARG A 27 10.86 -12.48 -3.95
CA ARG A 27 9.80 -12.81 -2.97
C ARG A 27 9.22 -11.57 -2.30
N GLN A 28 9.20 -10.43 -2.99
CA GLN A 28 8.46 -9.28 -2.47
C GLN A 28 6.97 -9.65 -2.42
N PRO A 29 6.27 -9.37 -1.31
CA PRO A 29 4.86 -9.66 -1.18
C PRO A 29 4.04 -8.78 -2.14
N ALA A 30 2.92 -9.31 -2.60
CA ALA A 30 1.93 -8.49 -3.27
C ALA A 30 1.37 -7.46 -2.28
N ARG A 31 1.08 -6.25 -2.76
CA ARG A 31 0.54 -5.18 -1.91
C ARG A 31 -0.93 -4.99 -2.23
N VAL A 32 -1.74 -4.83 -1.19
CA VAL A 32 -3.13 -4.41 -1.30
C VAL A 32 -3.26 -3.09 -0.54
N LEU A 33 -3.78 -2.07 -1.20
CA LEU A 33 -4.12 -0.80 -0.59
C LEU A 33 -5.64 -0.71 -0.46
N ILE A 34 -6.14 -0.57 0.77
CA ILE A 34 -7.55 -0.33 1.05
C ILE A 34 -7.66 1.10 1.54
N VAL A 35 -8.42 1.93 0.84
CA VAL A 35 -8.64 3.33 1.21
C VAL A 35 -10.06 3.50 1.73
N GLU A 36 -10.19 3.94 2.98
CA GLU A 36 -11.47 4.36 3.54
C GLU A 36 -11.78 5.80 3.09
N ALA A 37 -12.65 5.90 2.10
CA ALA A 37 -13.13 7.14 1.50
C ALA A 37 -14.51 7.51 2.06
N LEU A 38 -14.59 7.65 3.39
CA LEU A 38 -15.82 8.00 4.10
C LEU A 38 -15.86 9.50 4.47
N PRO A 39 -17.00 10.19 4.26
CA PRO A 39 -17.23 11.54 4.77
C PRO A 39 -17.20 11.62 6.30
N PRO A 40 -16.86 12.77 6.90
CA PRO A 40 -16.43 14.02 6.24
C PRO A 40 -14.94 14.03 5.85
N TRP A 41 -14.14 13.13 6.40
CA TRP A 41 -12.68 13.17 6.30
C TRP A 41 -12.14 12.97 4.88
N TRP A 42 -12.88 12.25 4.03
CA TRP A 42 -12.50 12.06 2.64
C TRP A 42 -12.42 13.39 1.87
N SER A 43 -13.33 14.35 2.10
CA SER A 43 -13.26 15.68 1.48
C SER A 43 -11.94 16.39 1.78
N GLU A 44 -11.41 16.23 2.99
CA GLU A 44 -10.19 16.89 3.43
C GLU A 44 -8.92 16.18 2.94
N THR A 45 -8.95 14.85 2.85
CA THR A 45 -7.76 14.02 2.63
C THR A 45 -7.60 13.53 1.19
N SER A 46 -8.68 13.44 0.42
CA SER A 46 -8.73 12.88 -0.94
C SER A 46 -7.67 13.48 -1.86
N THR A 47 -7.62 14.81 -1.96
CA THR A 47 -6.67 15.52 -2.84
C THR A 47 -5.23 15.18 -2.49
N VAL A 48 -4.88 15.22 -1.20
CA VAL A 48 -3.52 14.94 -0.73
C VAL A 48 -3.15 13.49 -0.97
N LEU A 49 -4.05 12.56 -0.68
CA LEU A 49 -3.82 11.13 -0.88
C LEU A 49 -3.67 10.79 -2.36
N CYS A 50 -4.58 11.25 -3.22
CA CYS A 50 -4.52 10.97 -4.66
C CYS A 50 -3.24 11.56 -5.28
N ASN A 51 -2.87 12.80 -4.94
CA ASN A 51 -1.61 13.38 -5.42
C ASN A 51 -0.38 12.59 -4.92
N ALA A 52 -0.40 12.12 -3.68
CA ALA A 52 0.68 11.27 -3.16
C ALA A 52 0.77 9.92 -3.90
N LEU A 53 -0.37 9.32 -4.24
CA LEU A 53 -0.43 8.07 -5.01
C LEU A 53 0.05 8.27 -6.45
N ASP A 54 -0.36 9.33 -7.13
CA ASP A 54 0.10 9.66 -8.48
C ASP A 54 1.63 9.83 -8.53
N ASN A 55 2.19 10.60 -7.59
CA ASN A 55 3.63 10.77 -7.46
C ASN A 55 4.32 9.44 -7.14
N PHE A 56 3.76 8.66 -6.22
CA PHE A 56 4.31 7.36 -5.83
C PHE A 56 4.31 6.36 -6.99
N PHE A 57 3.22 6.25 -7.75
CA PHE A 57 3.13 5.33 -8.89
C PHE A 57 4.03 5.77 -10.04
N SER A 58 4.13 7.07 -10.31
CA SER A 58 5.07 7.62 -11.28
C SER A 58 6.52 7.22 -10.96
N LEU A 59 6.92 7.26 -9.69
CA LEU A 59 8.22 6.79 -9.25
C LEU A 59 8.32 5.26 -9.33
N ALA A 60 7.40 4.54 -8.70
CA ALA A 60 7.45 3.08 -8.57
C ALA A 60 7.43 2.34 -9.92
N CYS A 61 6.80 2.93 -10.94
CA CYS A 61 6.78 2.36 -12.30
C CYS A 61 8.10 2.53 -13.05
N ASN A 62 8.85 3.59 -12.75
CA ASN A 62 10.00 4.04 -13.56
C ASN A 62 11.35 3.85 -12.88
N LEU A 63 11.38 3.45 -11.60
CA LEU A 63 12.64 3.14 -10.91
C LEU A 63 13.35 1.93 -11.55
N ASP A 64 14.65 2.09 -11.77
CA ASP A 64 15.51 1.01 -12.25
C ASP A 64 15.77 -0.05 -11.17
N GLY A 65 16.05 -1.27 -11.63
CA GLY A 65 16.31 -2.42 -10.77
C GLY A 65 15.06 -3.18 -10.31
N PRO A 66 15.20 -4.10 -9.33
CA PRO A 66 14.10 -4.96 -8.89
C PRO A 66 12.99 -4.17 -8.21
N CYS A 67 11.76 -4.30 -8.74
CA CYS A 67 10.60 -3.61 -8.19
C CYS A 67 10.30 -4.05 -6.74
N ARG A 68 10.16 -3.10 -5.82
CA ARG A 68 9.83 -3.35 -4.41
C ARG A 68 8.35 -3.65 -4.19
N ILE A 69 7.50 -3.23 -5.14
CA ILE A 69 6.07 -3.52 -5.18
C ILE A 69 5.78 -4.18 -6.52
N PRO A 70 6.13 -5.46 -6.71
CA PRO A 70 5.99 -6.09 -8.00
C PRO A 70 4.52 -6.20 -8.43
N LEU A 71 3.61 -6.33 -7.47
CA LEU A 71 2.17 -6.53 -7.69
C LEU A 71 1.38 -5.66 -6.72
N LEU A 72 0.35 -4.97 -7.23
CA LEU A 72 -0.51 -4.08 -6.46
C LEU A 72 -1.99 -4.32 -6.80
N SER A 73 -2.85 -4.25 -5.80
CA SER A 73 -4.30 -4.11 -5.94
C SER A 73 -4.79 -2.96 -5.05
N LEU A 74 -5.86 -2.28 -5.47
CA LEU A 74 -6.42 -1.13 -4.77
C LEU A 74 -7.94 -1.30 -4.59
N TYR A 75 -8.38 -1.08 -3.36
CA TYR A 75 -9.77 -1.11 -2.94
C TYR A 75 -10.15 0.23 -2.33
N ALA A 76 -11.39 0.64 -2.52
CA ALA A 76 -11.98 1.78 -1.84
C ALA A 76 -13.21 1.35 -1.04
N ILE A 77 -13.39 1.95 0.13
CA ILE A 77 -14.55 1.78 0.99
C ILE A 77 -15.24 3.13 1.09
N SER A 78 -16.43 3.24 0.50
CA SER A 78 -17.28 4.42 0.59
C SER A 78 -18.69 4.01 1.05
N ARG A 79 -19.70 4.08 0.18
CA ARG A 79 -21.04 3.51 0.42
C ARG A 79 -21.01 1.97 0.38
N GLN A 80 -20.10 1.43 -0.41
CA GLN A 80 -19.84 0.01 -0.57
C GLN A 80 -18.32 -0.20 -0.69
N GLN A 81 -17.90 -1.46 -0.64
CA GLN A 81 -16.53 -1.84 -0.96
C GLN A 81 -16.41 -2.03 -2.47
N GLU A 82 -15.42 -1.39 -3.08
CA GLU A 82 -15.17 -1.45 -4.52
C GLU A 82 -13.71 -1.83 -4.78
N CYS A 83 -13.48 -2.70 -5.76
CA CYS A 83 -12.14 -3.05 -6.24
C CYS A 83 -11.82 -2.15 -7.42
N LEU A 84 -11.15 -1.03 -7.18
CA LEU A 84 -10.77 -0.07 -8.22
C LEU A 84 -9.64 -0.62 -9.11
N LEU A 85 -8.75 -1.44 -8.54
CA LEU A 85 -7.64 -2.02 -9.28
C LEU A 85 -7.45 -3.49 -8.89
N PRO A 86 -7.74 -4.45 -9.78
CA PRO A 86 -7.37 -5.83 -9.56
C PRO A 86 -5.83 -5.98 -9.52
N PHE A 87 -5.31 -7.12 -9.06
CA PHE A 87 -3.86 -7.32 -9.05
C PHE A 87 -3.22 -7.10 -10.42
N VAL A 88 -2.36 -6.08 -10.50
CA VAL A 88 -1.57 -5.75 -11.69
C VAL A 88 -0.10 -5.59 -11.32
N GLN A 89 0.79 -5.82 -12.29
CA GLN A 89 2.20 -5.51 -12.13
C GLN A 89 2.38 -3.99 -12.05
N VAL A 90 3.16 -3.48 -11.10
CA VAL A 90 3.37 -2.02 -11.03
C VAL A 90 4.24 -1.54 -12.18
N ARG A 91 5.35 -2.23 -12.46
CA ARG A 91 6.26 -1.86 -13.56
C ARG A 91 5.50 -1.93 -14.89
N GLY A 92 5.57 -0.85 -15.67
CA GLY A 92 4.97 -0.75 -17.00
C GLY A 92 3.44 -0.54 -17.04
N ASN A 93 2.75 -0.37 -15.90
CA ASN A 93 1.29 -0.19 -15.86
C ASN A 93 0.84 1.19 -15.36
N LEU A 94 1.67 2.22 -15.52
CA LEU A 94 1.40 3.58 -15.02
C LEU A 94 0.03 4.12 -15.45
N ALA A 95 -0.38 3.88 -16.70
CA ALA A 95 -1.69 4.33 -17.20
C ALA A 95 -2.87 3.71 -16.43
N ARG A 96 -2.79 2.42 -16.08
CA ARG A 96 -3.83 1.74 -15.28
C ARG A 96 -3.83 2.21 -13.83
N LEU A 97 -2.63 2.44 -13.27
CA LEU A 97 -2.50 2.96 -11.91
C LEU A 97 -3.08 4.38 -11.80
N HIS A 98 -2.78 5.25 -12.76
CA HIS A 98 -3.38 6.60 -12.82
C HIS A 98 -4.90 6.55 -12.97
N SER A 99 -5.43 5.72 -13.86
CA SER A 99 -6.89 5.55 -14.01
C SER A 99 -7.55 5.19 -12.67
N CYS A 100 -6.95 4.28 -11.92
CA CYS A 100 -7.43 3.91 -10.60
C CYS A 100 -7.39 5.08 -9.59
N VAL A 101 -6.39 5.96 -9.67
CA VAL A 101 -6.32 7.16 -8.82
C VAL A 101 -7.40 8.18 -9.22
N GLU A 102 -7.70 8.32 -10.51
CA GLU A 102 -8.82 9.16 -10.97
C GLU A 102 -10.17 8.63 -10.47
N GLU A 103 -10.38 7.32 -10.52
CA GLU A 103 -11.57 6.68 -9.94
C GLU A 103 -11.66 6.94 -8.44
N LEU A 104 -10.55 6.81 -7.71
CA LEU A 104 -10.50 7.12 -6.29
C LEU A 104 -10.85 8.60 -6.03
N ARG A 105 -10.30 9.52 -6.83
CA ARG A 105 -10.59 10.97 -6.76
C ARG A 105 -12.05 11.30 -7.06
N SER A 106 -12.73 10.48 -7.87
CA SER A 106 -14.15 10.67 -8.21
C SER A 106 -15.11 10.30 -7.07
N ILE A 107 -14.64 9.61 -6.02
CA ILE A 107 -15.47 9.24 -4.87
C ILE A 107 -15.95 10.52 -4.16
N PRO A 108 -17.26 10.70 -3.96
CA PRO A 108 -17.80 11.91 -3.36
C PRO A 108 -17.31 12.08 -1.92
N GLY A 109 -16.75 13.26 -1.63
CA GLY A 109 -16.34 13.68 -0.29
C GLY A 109 -17.51 14.06 0.61
N GLU A 110 -18.58 14.61 0.02
CA GLU A 110 -19.78 15.01 0.74
C GLU A 110 -20.91 13.98 0.65
N GLY A 111 -21.61 13.77 1.77
CA GLY A 111 -22.82 12.97 1.83
C GLY A 111 -23.05 12.29 3.17
N CYS A 112 -24.30 12.01 3.51
CA CYS A 112 -24.64 11.21 4.69
C CYS A 112 -24.58 9.72 4.32
N ILE A 113 -23.47 9.07 4.66
CA ILE A 113 -23.43 7.61 4.63
C ILE A 113 -24.06 7.14 5.94
N ARG A 114 -25.33 6.67 5.88
CA ARG A 114 -26.03 6.01 7.01
C ARG A 114 -25.42 4.63 7.35
N GLY A 115 -24.10 4.56 7.47
CA GLY A 115 -23.37 3.30 7.43
C GLY A 115 -22.00 3.33 8.08
N ALA A 116 -21.68 4.29 8.97
CA ALA A 116 -20.43 4.24 9.75
C ALA A 116 -20.28 2.90 10.52
N ALA A 117 -21.40 2.30 10.95
CA ALA A 117 -21.43 0.96 11.55
C ALA A 117 -21.06 -0.19 10.58
N ARG A 118 -21.14 0.03 9.26
CA ARG A 118 -20.76 -0.95 8.21
C ARG A 118 -19.30 -0.86 7.80
N GLY A 119 -18.56 0.19 8.19
CA GLY A 119 -17.16 0.37 7.78
C GLY A 119 -16.29 -0.86 8.11
N GLY A 120 -16.46 -1.41 9.31
CA GLY A 120 -15.75 -2.63 9.74
C GLY A 120 -16.12 -3.88 8.95
N GLU A 121 -17.39 -4.05 8.56
CA GLU A 121 -17.85 -5.16 7.72
C GLU A 121 -17.31 -5.05 6.30
N LEU A 122 -17.38 -3.85 5.71
CA LEU A 122 -16.85 -3.57 4.38
C LEU A 122 -15.32 -3.73 4.33
N LEU A 123 -14.62 -3.35 5.40
CA LEU A 123 -13.18 -3.58 5.53
C LEU A 123 -12.85 -5.06 5.58
N ARG A 124 -13.56 -5.81 6.42
CA ARG A 124 -13.43 -7.27 6.47
C ARG A 124 -13.63 -7.88 5.08
N GLN A 125 -14.67 -7.45 4.37
CA GLN A 125 -14.97 -7.92 3.02
C GLN A 125 -13.84 -7.59 2.03
N ALA A 126 -13.35 -6.34 2.02
CA ALA A 126 -12.23 -5.91 1.18
C ALA A 126 -10.98 -6.77 1.39
N VAL A 127 -10.65 -7.07 2.66
CA VAL A 127 -9.51 -7.93 3.00
C VAL A 127 -9.73 -9.33 2.43
N LEU A 128 -10.89 -9.95 2.69
CA LEU A 128 -11.15 -11.32 2.22
C LEU A 128 -11.18 -11.43 0.70
N ASP A 129 -11.82 -10.48 0.03
CA ASP A 129 -11.90 -10.45 -1.43
C ASP A 129 -10.53 -10.27 -2.05
N SER A 130 -9.67 -9.43 -1.47
CA SER A 130 -8.29 -9.27 -1.94
C SER A 130 -7.47 -10.57 -1.79
N LEU A 131 -7.65 -11.32 -0.70
CA LEU A 131 -6.95 -12.60 -0.51
C LEU A 131 -7.46 -13.68 -1.46
N GLN A 132 -8.77 -13.71 -1.73
CA GLN A 132 -9.36 -14.62 -2.71
C GLN A 132 -8.89 -14.28 -4.12
N GLN A 133 -8.91 -13.01 -4.48
CA GLN A 133 -8.43 -12.53 -5.78
C GLN A 133 -6.96 -12.85 -5.98
N PHE A 134 -6.14 -12.74 -4.94
CA PHE A 134 -4.74 -13.13 -5.00
C PHE A 134 -4.57 -14.62 -5.27
N LYS A 135 -5.33 -15.48 -4.59
CA LYS A 135 -5.30 -16.94 -4.82
C LYS A 135 -5.66 -17.26 -6.27
N GLN A 136 -6.66 -16.59 -6.84
CA GLN A 136 -7.04 -16.76 -8.24
C GLN A 136 -5.93 -16.25 -9.17
N TYR A 137 -5.41 -15.04 -8.93
CA TYR A 137 -4.34 -14.44 -9.74
C TYR A 137 -3.12 -15.35 -9.84
N ILE A 138 -2.63 -15.87 -8.71
CA ILE A 138 -1.47 -16.76 -8.69
C ILE A 138 -1.75 -18.07 -9.44
N ARG A 139 -2.93 -18.67 -9.27
CA ARG A 139 -3.33 -19.89 -9.99
C ARG A 139 -3.35 -19.71 -11.51
N HIS A 140 -3.78 -18.54 -11.99
CA HIS A 140 -3.87 -18.27 -13.43
C HIS A 140 -2.52 -17.86 -14.04
N THR A 141 -1.64 -17.23 -13.25
CA THR A 141 -0.33 -16.76 -13.73
C THR A 141 0.80 -17.79 -13.58
N SER A 142 0.61 -18.83 -12.77
CA SER A 142 1.61 -19.90 -12.54
C SER A 142 1.81 -20.88 -13.71
N ASN A 143 1.07 -20.74 -14.82
CA ASN A 143 1.10 -21.68 -15.95
C ASN A 143 2.17 -21.38 -17.02
N GLY A 144 3.12 -20.47 -16.76
CA GLY A 144 4.24 -20.19 -17.65
C GLY A 144 5.56 -20.13 -16.88
N ASN A 145 6.69 -20.32 -17.57
CA ASN A 145 8.09 -20.28 -17.10
C ASN A 145 8.54 -18.97 -16.39
N GLN A 146 7.62 -18.23 -15.76
CA GLN A 146 7.88 -16.99 -15.03
C GLN A 146 8.48 -17.28 -13.65
N PRO A 147 9.49 -16.51 -13.22
CA PRO A 147 10.15 -16.68 -11.93
C PRO A 147 9.16 -16.47 -10.78
N SER A 148 9.25 -17.33 -9.75
CA SER A 148 8.36 -17.37 -8.58
C SER A 148 7.89 -15.99 -8.12
N HIS A 149 6.59 -15.76 -8.26
CA HIS A 149 5.89 -14.56 -7.80
C HIS A 149 5.76 -14.55 -6.27
N SER A 150 5.37 -13.39 -5.73
CA SER A 150 4.98 -13.20 -4.35
C SER A 150 4.18 -14.40 -3.82
N THR A 151 4.58 -15.01 -2.72
CA THR A 151 3.83 -16.11 -2.07
C THR A 151 2.87 -15.59 -0.99
N SER A 152 2.86 -14.28 -0.76
CA SER A 152 2.10 -13.65 0.31
C SER A 152 1.67 -12.23 -0.06
N VAL A 153 0.66 -11.75 0.66
CA VAL A 153 0.06 -10.43 0.52
C VAL A 153 0.31 -9.60 1.77
N GLU A 154 0.67 -8.34 1.62
CA GLU A 154 0.60 -7.34 2.68
C GLU A 154 -0.52 -6.35 2.38
N VAL A 155 -1.46 -6.23 3.31
CA VAL A 155 -2.59 -5.30 3.21
C VAL A 155 -2.25 -4.03 3.98
N THR A 156 -2.50 -2.87 3.38
CA THR A 156 -2.40 -1.55 4.04
C THR A 156 -3.76 -0.89 3.97
N VAL A 157 -4.31 -0.55 5.12
CA VAL A 157 -5.57 0.17 5.29
C VAL A 157 -5.24 1.63 5.58
N VAL A 158 -5.71 2.54 4.74
CA VAL A 158 -5.61 3.99 4.96
C VAL A 158 -6.97 4.47 5.43
N THR A 159 -7.01 5.08 6.62
CA THR A 159 -8.25 5.44 7.31
C THR A 159 -8.08 6.74 8.06
N SER A 160 -9.15 7.51 8.20
CA SER A 160 -9.19 8.67 9.09
C SER A 160 -9.82 8.35 10.45
N GLN A 161 -10.30 7.11 10.64
CA GLN A 161 -10.81 6.63 11.91
C GLN A 161 -9.66 6.28 12.88
N PRO A 162 -9.92 6.26 14.19
CA PRO A 162 -8.98 5.79 15.19
C PRO A 162 -8.42 4.40 14.84
N GLY A 163 -7.12 4.33 14.54
CA GLY A 163 -6.48 3.11 14.02
C GLY A 163 -6.60 1.92 14.98
N GLN A 164 -6.58 2.16 16.29
CA GLN A 164 -6.80 1.13 17.31
C GLN A 164 -8.18 0.47 17.18
N GLY A 165 -9.22 1.26 16.88
CA GLY A 165 -10.57 0.75 16.65
C GLY A 165 -10.62 -0.15 15.42
N ILE A 166 -9.98 0.28 14.32
CA ILE A 166 -9.89 -0.49 13.08
C ILE A 166 -9.11 -1.80 13.27
N VAL A 167 -7.98 -1.77 13.98
CA VAL A 167 -7.20 -2.98 14.31
C VAL A 167 -8.05 -3.96 15.13
N CYS A 168 -8.78 -3.48 16.15
CA CYS A 168 -9.66 -4.30 16.97
C CYS A 168 -10.81 -4.92 16.14
N GLN A 169 -11.40 -4.14 15.24
CA GLN A 169 -12.44 -4.63 14.32
C GLN A 169 -11.91 -5.70 13.35
N CYS A 170 -10.73 -5.47 12.76
CA CYS A 170 -10.07 -6.45 11.91
C CYS A 170 -9.77 -7.75 12.67
N ALA A 171 -9.20 -7.65 13.87
CA ALA A 171 -8.87 -8.81 14.70
C ALA A 171 -10.11 -9.65 15.01
N LYS A 172 -11.24 -9.01 15.34
CA LYS A 172 -12.51 -9.70 15.59
C LYS A 172 -13.12 -10.27 14.29
N GLY A 173 -13.17 -9.48 13.22
CA GLY A 173 -13.83 -9.85 11.97
C GLY A 173 -13.10 -10.91 11.14
N LEU A 174 -11.78 -11.03 11.32
CA LEU A 174 -10.93 -11.95 10.55
C LEU A 174 -10.55 -13.22 11.33
N LYS A 175 -11.00 -13.37 12.59
CA LYS A 175 -10.61 -14.46 13.50
C LYS A 175 -10.81 -15.85 12.89
N ASP A 176 -11.94 -16.07 12.22
CA ASP A 176 -12.33 -17.37 11.66
C ASP A 176 -12.15 -17.44 10.13
N ALA A 177 -11.40 -16.51 9.54
CA ALA A 177 -11.19 -16.43 8.10
C ALA A 177 -9.92 -17.15 7.63
N ASP A 178 -9.93 -17.59 6.37
CA ASP A 178 -8.72 -18.14 5.72
C ASP A 178 -7.76 -17.01 5.32
N LEU A 179 -6.83 -16.72 6.23
CA LEU A 179 -5.76 -15.72 6.08
C LEU A 179 -4.44 -16.31 5.56
N GLY A 180 -4.43 -17.51 4.98
CA GLY A 180 -3.19 -18.25 4.66
C GLY A 180 -2.14 -17.43 3.88
N SER A 181 -2.59 -16.61 2.93
CA SER A 181 -1.73 -15.74 2.11
C SER A 181 -1.40 -14.38 2.75
N LEU A 182 -2.07 -13.96 3.83
CA LEU A 182 -1.91 -12.64 4.44
C LEU A 182 -0.68 -12.55 5.34
N LYS A 183 0.43 -11.99 4.88
CA LYS A 183 1.65 -11.82 5.69
C LYS A 183 1.47 -10.78 6.79
N ARG A 184 0.87 -9.63 6.46
CA ARG A 184 0.73 -8.47 7.36
C ARG A 184 -0.49 -7.65 7.00
N LEU A 185 -1.14 -7.05 7.99
CA LEU A 185 -2.15 -6.01 7.84
C LEU A 185 -1.67 -4.77 8.60
N LEU A 186 -1.47 -3.67 7.87
CA LEU A 186 -1.03 -2.38 8.41
C LEU A 186 -2.20 -1.41 8.39
N VAL A 187 -2.43 -0.70 9.49
CA VAL A 187 -3.39 0.41 9.54
C VAL A 187 -2.63 1.73 9.62
N VAL A 188 -2.89 2.60 8.65
CA VAL A 188 -2.33 3.94 8.55
C VAL A 188 -3.45 4.93 8.82
N GLN A 189 -3.37 5.57 9.98
CA GLN A 189 -4.29 6.64 10.31
C GLN A 189 -3.81 7.95 9.71
N VAL A 190 -4.70 8.65 8.99
CA VAL A 190 -4.45 9.95 8.38
C VAL A 190 -5.25 11.01 9.12
N TYR A 191 -4.59 12.09 9.48
CA TYR A 191 -5.19 13.21 10.17
C TYR A 191 -5.10 14.47 9.31
N SER A 192 -6.16 15.26 9.34
CA SER A 192 -6.13 16.64 8.86
C SER A 192 -5.45 17.51 9.91
N GLY A 193 -4.66 18.50 9.48
CA GLY A 193 -3.73 19.25 10.34
C GLY A 193 -4.32 20.08 11.49
N GLY A 194 -5.64 20.00 11.75
CA GLY A 194 -6.31 20.66 12.87
C GLY A 194 -6.47 19.81 14.13
N ASP A 195 -6.25 18.49 14.07
CA ASP A 195 -6.63 17.54 15.13
C ASP A 195 -5.47 17.12 16.06
N TRP A 196 -4.32 17.81 15.96
CA TRP A 196 -3.10 17.50 16.72
C TRP A 196 -3.15 17.94 18.21
N GLY A 197 -4.32 18.32 18.73
CA GLY A 197 -4.46 19.01 20.02
C GLY A 197 -5.24 18.30 21.14
N GLN A 198 -5.71 17.07 20.94
CA GLN A 198 -6.43 16.33 21.99
C GLN A 198 -5.79 14.98 22.31
N GLU A 199 -4.58 15.03 22.86
CA GLU A 199 -4.17 14.03 23.86
C GLU A 199 -4.68 14.50 25.23
N ALA A 200 -5.17 13.56 26.05
CA ALA A 200 -5.76 13.80 27.37
C ALA A 200 -4.87 14.71 28.27
N PRO A 201 -5.47 15.48 29.21
CA PRO A 201 -4.69 16.38 30.06
C PRO A 201 -3.77 15.58 30.97
N SER A 202 -2.45 15.72 30.78
CA SER A 202 -1.47 15.50 31.83
C SER A 202 -1.34 16.81 32.63
N PRO A 203 -1.18 16.78 33.96
CA PRO A 203 -1.29 17.96 34.80
C PRO A 203 -0.09 18.89 34.59
N ASP A 204 -0.40 20.19 34.48
CA ASP A 204 0.46 21.36 34.68
C ASP A 204 1.95 21.23 34.39
N VAL A 205 2.44 21.95 33.37
CA VAL A 205 3.42 23.03 33.58
C VAL A 205 3.27 24.08 32.46
N THR A 206 3.03 25.32 32.88
CA THR A 206 3.07 26.57 32.07
C THR A 206 4.42 26.76 31.41
N TYR A 207 4.52 27.15 30.13
CA TYR A 207 5.43 28.19 29.60
C TYR A 207 5.02 28.61 28.18
N THR A 208 5.31 29.87 27.87
CA THR A 208 4.85 30.71 26.76
C THR A 208 5.74 30.69 25.52
N GLU A 209 5.15 31.16 24.41
CA GLU A 209 5.72 31.74 23.17
C GLU A 209 5.97 30.83 21.94
N SER A 210 5.04 30.99 20.98
CA SER A 210 5.22 31.34 19.57
C SER A 210 6.41 30.80 18.78
N GLU A 211 6.15 29.92 17.81
CA GLU A 211 6.84 29.95 16.52
C GLU A 211 6.03 29.28 15.39
N VAL A 212 6.07 29.93 14.22
CA VAL A 212 5.42 29.53 12.97
C VAL A 212 6.05 28.22 12.46
N SER A 213 5.28 27.15 12.41
CA SER A 213 5.73 25.85 11.87
C SER A 213 4.94 25.47 10.62
N THR A 214 5.68 25.26 9.54
CA THR A 214 5.22 24.75 8.24
C THR A 214 4.54 23.39 8.40
N LYS A 215 3.30 23.30 7.88
CA LYS A 215 2.43 22.13 8.03
C LYS A 215 3.05 20.91 7.34
N THR A 216 3.59 20.00 8.15
CA THR A 216 4.12 18.71 7.69
C THR A 216 3.15 17.63 8.13
N SER A 217 2.63 16.85 7.17
CA SER A 217 1.76 15.71 7.45
C SER A 217 2.58 14.59 8.08
N THR A 218 2.32 14.26 9.34
CA THR A 218 3.01 13.21 10.11
C THR A 218 2.12 11.98 10.27
N LYS A 219 2.71 10.80 10.06
CA LYS A 219 2.02 9.49 9.99
C LYS A 219 2.21 8.72 11.30
N LYS A 220 1.15 8.11 11.84
CA LYS A 220 1.25 7.08 12.88
C LYS A 220 1.01 5.71 12.24
N CYS A 221 2.06 4.89 12.18
CA CYS A 221 1.95 3.51 11.70
C CYS A 221 1.67 2.59 12.89
N LEU A 222 0.52 1.92 12.89
CA LEU A 222 0.24 0.81 13.80
C LEU A 222 0.41 -0.49 13.02
N GLU A 223 1.51 -1.19 13.30
CA GLU A 223 1.85 -2.46 12.66
C GLU A 223 1.25 -3.62 13.45
N TRP A 224 0.48 -4.47 12.79
CA TRP A 224 0.00 -5.74 13.34
C TRP A 224 0.80 -6.89 12.71
N SER A 225 1.39 -7.75 13.54
CA SER A 225 2.06 -8.97 13.09
C SER A 225 1.44 -10.19 13.75
N ARG A 226 1.43 -11.33 13.05
CA ARG A 226 0.82 -12.60 13.50
C ARG A 226 1.27 -13.10 14.88
N GLY A 227 2.35 -12.56 15.45
CA GLY A 227 2.92 -12.97 16.75
C GLY A 227 2.19 -12.44 17.99
N ASP A 228 1.27 -11.49 17.85
CA ASP A 228 0.58 -10.87 18.99
C ASP A 228 -0.60 -11.72 19.52
N MET A 229 -0.73 -12.97 19.05
CA MET A 229 -1.64 -13.99 19.57
C MET A 229 -0.95 -14.86 20.62
N VAL A 230 -0.61 -14.28 21.76
CA VAL A 230 -0.55 -15.02 23.02
C VAL A 230 -1.34 -14.22 24.02
N LEU A 231 -2.54 -14.73 24.35
CA LEU A 231 -3.34 -14.28 25.49
C LEU A 231 -2.55 -14.51 26.80
#